data_AF-A0A442F1F5-F1
#
_entry.id   AF-A0A442F1F5-F1
#
_cell.length_a   1.000
_cell.length_b   1.000
_cell.length_c   1.000
_cell.angle_alpha   90.00
_cell.angle_beta   90.00
_cell.angle_gamma   90.00
#
_symmetry.space_group_name_H-M   'P 1'
#
loop_
_entity.id
_entity.type
_entity.pdbx_description
1 polymer ?
#
loop_
_entity_poly.entity_id
_entity_poly.type
_entity_poly.pdbx_seq_one_letter_code
_entity_poly.pdbx_strand_id
1 'polypeptide(L)'
;MFPTSEREIDDEAPDLAAVTAYDEAHISTYAALLVAEAQGADWSDVAWAILKIDPKREPERAHRAWASHLARARRLATSVCLELQSDLLQ
;
A
#
# COMPACT_ATOMS: atom_id res chain seq x y z
N MET A 1 12.58 23.11 4.74
CA MET A 1 12.64 21.74 5.29
C MET A 1 11.23 21.21 5.28
N PHE A 2 10.89 20.40 4.28
CA PHE A 2 9.60 19.69 4.28
C PHE A 2 9.67 18.62 5.36
N PRO A 3 8.62 18.43 6.19
CA PRO A 3 8.64 17.35 7.14
C PRO A 3 8.74 16.05 6.36
N THR A 4 9.81 15.30 6.56
CA THR A 4 9.85 13.87 6.30
C THR A 4 8.83 13.24 7.25
N SER A 5 7.54 13.34 6.92
CA SER A 5 6.56 12.41 7.44
C SER A 5 6.79 11.09 6.71
N GLU A 6 7.98 10.52 6.90
CA GLU A 6 8.24 9.10 6.73
C GLU A 6 7.48 8.44 7.87
N ARG A 7 6.15 8.36 7.73
CA ARG A 7 5.38 7.42 8.54
C ARG A 7 5.88 6.05 8.11
N GLU A 8 6.64 5.44 9.02
CA GLU A 8 7.21 4.12 8.84
C GLU A 8 6.09 3.15 8.44
N ILE A 9 6.38 2.28 7.48
CA ILE A 9 5.46 1.24 7.07
C ILE A 9 5.55 0.11 8.10
N ASP A 10 4.40 -0.23 8.69
CA ASP A 10 4.29 -1.39 9.57
C ASP A 10 4.56 -2.68 8.78
N ASP A 11 4.94 -3.73 9.49
CA ASP A 11 5.19 -5.05 8.89
C ASP A 11 3.95 -5.63 8.20
N GLU A 12 2.75 -5.22 8.63
CA GLU A 12 1.47 -5.64 8.10
C GLU A 12 0.50 -4.47 7.96
N ALA A 13 -0.25 -4.46 6.86
CA ALA A 13 -1.32 -3.50 6.67
C ALA A 13 -2.52 -3.82 7.59
N PRO A 14 -3.36 -2.81 7.94
CA PRO A 14 -4.58 -3.04 8.70
C PRO A 14 -5.49 -4.07 8.02
N ASP A 15 -6.05 -4.98 8.83
CA ASP A 15 -7.05 -5.96 8.39
C ASP A 15 -8.45 -5.66 8.96
N LEU A 16 -8.90 -4.41 8.77
CA LEU A 16 -10.25 -3.99 9.13
C LEU A 16 -11.08 -3.77 7.87
N ALA A 17 -12.38 -4.05 7.92
CA ALA A 17 -13.26 -3.86 6.76
C ALA A 17 -13.39 -2.38 6.35
N ALA A 18 -13.45 -1.48 7.33
CA ALA A 18 -13.51 -0.04 7.10
C ALA A 18 -12.14 0.55 6.75
N VAL A 19 -12.15 1.71 6.07
CA VAL A 19 -10.96 2.56 5.91
C VAL A 19 -10.52 3.06 7.28
N THR A 20 -9.21 3.03 7.52
CA THR A 20 -8.59 3.46 8.77
C THR A 20 -7.78 4.74 8.57
N ALA A 21 -7.44 5.43 9.66
CA ALA A 21 -6.52 6.56 9.61
C ALA A 21 -5.11 6.16 9.09
N TYR A 22 -4.72 4.89 9.27
CA TYR A 22 -3.50 4.34 8.67
C TYR A 22 -3.62 4.26 7.14
N ASP A 23 -4.77 3.86 6.63
CA ASP A 23 -4.97 3.81 5.18
C ASP A 23 -4.88 5.21 4.57
N GLU A 24 -5.58 6.19 5.17
CA GLU A 24 -5.52 7.60 4.75
C GLU A 24 -4.09 8.16 4.81
N ALA A 25 -3.35 7.78 5.84
CA ALA A 25 -1.95 8.15 6.02
C ALA A 25 -1.04 7.65 4.90
N HIS A 26 -1.35 6.51 4.31
CA HIS A 26 -0.50 5.76 3.38
C HIS A 26 -1.09 5.63 1.97
N ILE A 27 -2.08 6.45 1.61
CA ILE A 27 -2.69 6.46 0.26
C ILE A 27 -1.64 6.54 -0.85
N SER A 28 -0.63 7.41 -0.72
CA SER A 28 0.43 7.55 -1.72
C SER A 28 1.26 6.27 -1.88
N THR A 29 1.51 5.55 -0.77
CA THR A 29 2.19 4.26 -0.78
C THR A 29 1.34 3.22 -1.50
N TYR A 30 0.04 3.14 -1.19
CA TYR A 30 -0.87 2.21 -1.86
C TYR A 30 -0.99 2.48 -3.36
N ALA A 31 -1.09 3.74 -3.77
CA ALA A 31 -1.08 4.11 -5.18
C ALA A 31 0.22 3.67 -5.88
N ALA A 32 1.37 3.88 -5.25
CA ALA A 32 2.67 3.46 -5.79
C ALA A 32 2.77 1.93 -5.92
N LEU A 33 2.27 1.18 -4.94
CA LEU A 33 2.23 -0.29 -4.98
C LEU A 33 1.38 -0.81 -6.15
N LEU A 34 0.21 -0.23 -6.37
CA LEU A 34 -0.68 -0.61 -7.48
C LEU A 34 -0.07 -0.28 -8.85
N VAL A 35 0.61 0.87 -8.96
CA VAL A 35 1.32 1.26 -10.18
C VAL A 35 2.50 0.33 -10.46
N ALA A 36 3.25 -0.08 -9.42
CA ALA A 36 4.35 -1.03 -9.57
C ALA A 36 3.85 -2.43 -9.95
N GLU A 37 2.73 -2.88 -9.36
CA GLU A 37 2.06 -4.12 -9.75
C GLU A 37 1.65 -4.09 -11.23
N ALA A 38 1.00 -3.02 -11.68
CA ALA A 38 0.56 -2.87 -13.07
C ALA A 38 1.73 -2.87 -14.08
N GLN A 39 2.93 -2.48 -13.63
CA GLN A 39 4.16 -2.54 -14.43
C GLN A 39 4.87 -3.89 -14.35
N GLY A 40 4.36 -4.84 -13.56
CA GLY A 40 4.98 -6.15 -13.37
C GLY A 40 6.32 -6.07 -12.61
N ALA A 41 6.49 -5.07 -11.74
CA ALA A 41 7.71 -4.92 -10.96
C ALA A 41 7.90 -6.09 -9.97
N ASP A 42 9.17 -6.46 -9.73
CA ASP A 42 9.49 -7.48 -8.73
C ASP A 42 9.18 -6.98 -7.32
N TRP A 43 8.64 -7.86 -6.48
CA TRP A 43 8.23 -7.51 -5.13
C TRP A 43 9.39 -7.00 -4.27
N SER A 44 10.61 -7.50 -4.49
CA SER A 44 11.78 -7.14 -3.69
C SER A 44 12.27 -5.73 -4.04
N ASP A 45 12.26 -5.37 -5.31
CA ASP A 45 12.55 -4.01 -5.77
C ASP A 45 11.51 -3.02 -5.24
N VAL A 46 10.24 -3.41 -5.22
CA VAL A 46 9.14 -2.62 -4.64
C VAL A 46 9.30 -2.44 -3.13
N ALA A 47 9.62 -3.51 -2.39
CA ALA A 47 9.82 -3.45 -0.95
C ALA A 47 10.95 -2.47 -0.58
N TRP A 48 12.05 -2.48 -1.34
CA TRP A 48 13.15 -1.53 -1.16
C TRP A 48 12.76 -0.10 -1.57
N ALA A 49 12.23 0.07 -2.77
CA ALA A 49 12.03 1.39 -3.36
C ALA A 49 10.85 2.15 -2.72
N ILE A 50 9.76 1.46 -2.43
CA ILE A 50 8.49 2.04 -1.95
C ILE A 50 8.37 1.91 -0.43
N LEU A 51 8.55 0.71 0.12
CA LEU A 51 8.34 0.46 1.56
C LEU A 51 9.57 0.76 2.42
N LYS A 52 10.73 1.00 1.78
CA LYS A 52 12.01 1.26 2.44
C LYS A 52 12.48 0.12 3.34
N ILE A 53 12.08 -1.12 3.04
CA ILE A 53 12.53 -2.33 3.73
C ILE A 53 13.51 -3.07 2.83
N ASP A 54 14.69 -3.42 3.36
CA ASP A 54 15.71 -4.14 2.60
C ASP A 54 15.38 -5.64 2.52
N PRO A 55 14.98 -6.16 1.34
CA PRO A 55 14.64 -7.58 1.18
C PRO A 55 15.86 -8.50 1.28
N LYS A 56 17.08 -8.00 1.17
CA LYS A 56 18.31 -8.82 1.33
C LYS A 56 18.67 -8.99 2.80
N ARG A 57 18.39 -7.98 3.63
CA ARG A 57 18.68 -8.00 5.06
C ARG A 57 17.53 -8.58 5.87
N GLU A 58 16.29 -8.29 5.49
CA GLU A 58 15.07 -8.69 6.21
C GLU A 58 14.03 -9.28 5.24
N PRO A 59 14.33 -10.39 4.54
CA PRO A 59 13.51 -10.91 3.43
C PRO A 59 12.07 -11.20 3.83
N GLU A 60 11.86 -11.83 4.99
CA GLU A 60 10.52 -12.20 5.45
C GLU A 60 9.69 -10.97 5.79
N ARG A 61 10.29 -9.98 6.48
CA ARG A 61 9.64 -8.72 6.84
C ARG A 61 9.26 -7.94 5.58
N ALA A 62 10.19 -7.80 4.65
CA ALA A 62 9.98 -7.13 3.37
C ALA A 62 8.83 -7.76 2.58
N HIS A 63 8.81 -9.10 2.50
CA HIS A 63 7.77 -9.81 1.77
C HIS A 63 6.40 -9.69 2.46
N ARG A 64 6.33 -9.82 3.80
CA ARG A 64 5.08 -9.65 4.56
C ARG A 64 4.49 -8.25 4.40
N ALA A 65 5.33 -7.22 4.52
CA ALA A 65 4.91 -5.83 4.33
C ALA A 65 4.40 -5.61 2.91
N TRP A 66 5.16 -6.04 1.90
CA TRP A 66 4.74 -5.94 0.49
C TRP A 66 3.40 -6.63 0.23
N ALA A 67 3.26 -7.89 0.63
CA ALA A 67 2.07 -8.68 0.33
C ALA A 67 0.81 -8.12 1.01
N SER A 68 0.91 -7.78 2.30
CA SER A 68 -0.22 -7.25 3.08
C SER A 68 -0.68 -5.88 2.58
N HIS A 69 0.27 -4.98 2.30
CA HIS A 69 -0.04 -3.63 1.83
C HIS A 69 -0.56 -3.63 0.39
N LEU A 70 -0.03 -4.48 -0.49
CA LEU A 70 -0.58 -4.63 -1.84
C LEU A 70 -1.99 -5.21 -1.82
N ALA A 71 -2.23 -6.23 -0.99
CA ALA A 71 -3.58 -6.79 -0.81
C ALA A 71 -4.56 -5.73 -0.27
N ARG A 72 -4.14 -4.92 0.71
CA ARG A 72 -4.93 -3.81 1.24
C ARG A 72 -5.23 -2.76 0.16
N ALA A 73 -4.21 -2.34 -0.59
CA ALA A 73 -4.35 -1.38 -1.68
C ALA A 73 -5.36 -1.84 -2.74
N ARG A 74 -5.29 -3.12 -3.15
CA ARG A 74 -6.27 -3.72 -4.09
C ARG A 74 -7.69 -3.71 -3.53
N ARG A 75 -7.86 -4.04 -2.24
CA ARG A 75 -9.18 -3.98 -1.58
C ARG A 75 -9.74 -2.57 -1.61
N LEU A 76 -8.95 -1.58 -1.17
CA LEU A 76 -9.38 -0.18 -1.14
C LEU A 76 -9.70 0.35 -2.54
N ALA A 77 -8.87 0.04 -3.54
CA ALA A 77 -9.13 0.43 -4.93
C ALA A 77 -10.44 -0.17 -5.46
N THR A 78 -10.77 -1.40 -5.06
CA THR A 78 -12.04 -2.05 -5.45
C THR A 78 -13.23 -1.46 -4.69
N SER A 79 -13.10 -1.22 -3.39
CA SER A 79 -14.18 -0.63 -2.55
C SER A 79 -14.49 0.82 -2.94
N VAL A 80 -13.46 1.66 -3.15
CA VAL A 80 -13.62 3.05 -3.58
C VAL A 80 -14.24 3.13 -4.98
N CYS A 81 -13.96 2.16 -5.85
CA CYS A 81 -14.62 2.07 -7.16
C CYS A 81 -16.14 1.84 -7.04
N LEU A 82 -16.60 1.12 -6.01
CA LEU A 82 -18.04 0.91 -5.73
C LEU A 82 -18.72 2.16 -5.15
N GLU A 83 -18.00 2.97 -4.35
CA GLU A 83 -18.50 4.25 -3.85
C GLU A 83 -18.63 5.30 -4.97
N LEU A 84 -17.64 5.37 -5.88
CA LEU A 84 -17.71 6.27 -7.05
C LEU A 84 -18.80 5.87 -8.06
N GLN A 85 -19.18 4.59 -8.13
CA GLN A 85 -20.32 4.15 -8.93
C GLN A 85 -21.66 4.64 -8.38
N SER A 86 -21.73 4.91 -7.08
CA SER A 86 -22.94 5.38 -6.40
C SER A 86 -23.17 6.88 -6.66
N ASP A 87 -22.09 7.68 -6.71
CA ASP A 87 -22.16 9.12 -6.99
C ASP A 87 -22.42 9.46 -8.47
N LEU A 88 -22.12 8.54 -9.40
CA LEU A 88 -22.37 8.72 -10.83
C LEU A 88 -23.78 8.28 -11.26
N LEU A 89 -24.54 7.62 -10.38
CA LEU A 89 -25.91 7.15 -10.62
C LEU A 89 -26.98 7.90 -9.80
N GLN A 90 -26.61 9.04 -9.21
CA GLN A 90 -27.50 10.04 -8.61
C GLN A 90 -27.47 11.33 -9.45
#